data_AF-A0A1A2SRE1-F1
#
_entry.id   AF-A0A1A2SRE1-F1
#
_cell.length_a   1.000
_cell.length_b   1.000
_cell.length_c   1.000
_cell.angle_alpha   90.00
_cell.angle_beta   90.00
_cell.angle_gamma   90.00
#
_symmetry.space_group_name_H-M   'P 1'
#
loop_
_entity.id
_entity.type
_entity.pdbx_description
1 polymer ?
#
loop_
_entity_poly.entity_id
_entity_poly.type
_entity_poly.pdbx_seq_one_letter_code
_entity_poly.pdbx_strand_id
1 'polypeptide(L)'
;MSASDTDRALAYLLVRLTIGASLFGHGLVRMPKLAAFHAQMMSEFTKSMLPTVGVSACSYALPFAELITGALLLAGVLTRAAAVAGGLVMIVLVLGATSIEHFNVIGEQLVHALFLVSVIAFRGHNRYSVDHVVAGHRSTSA
;
A
#
# COMPACT_ATOMS: atom_id res chain seq x y z
N MET A 1 19.69 -12.75 21.28
CA MET A 1 18.25 -12.66 20.91
C MET A 1 17.59 -13.96 21.33
N SER A 2 16.40 -13.91 21.93
CA SER A 2 15.61 -15.13 22.10
C SER A 2 15.10 -15.60 20.74
N ALA A 3 14.79 -16.90 20.59
CA ALA A 3 14.16 -17.42 19.39
C ALA A 3 12.86 -16.66 19.05
N SER A 4 12.07 -16.33 20.08
CA SER A 4 10.81 -15.57 19.95
C SER A 4 10.99 -14.17 19.36
N ASP A 5 12.12 -13.49 19.59
CA ASP A 5 12.38 -12.18 19.01
C ASP A 5 12.69 -12.25 17.51
N THR A 6 13.36 -13.34 17.09
CA THR A 6 13.65 -13.61 15.68
C THR A 6 12.36 -13.92 14.92
N ASP A 7 11.50 -14.78 15.49
CA ASP A 7 10.24 -15.17 14.87
C ASP A 7 9.31 -13.97 14.65
N ARG A 8 9.24 -13.05 15.63
CA ARG A 8 8.45 -11.80 15.50
C ARG A 8 9.00 -10.87 14.42
N ALA A 9 10.32 -10.77 14.31
CA ALA A 9 10.96 -9.97 13.25
C ALA A 9 10.73 -10.58 11.86
N LEU A 10 10.78 -11.91 11.75
CA LEU A 10 10.50 -12.62 10.50
C LEU A 10 9.02 -12.49 10.11
N ALA A 11 8.09 -12.69 11.05
CA ALA A 11 6.66 -12.50 10.81
C ALA A 11 6.35 -11.07 10.32
N TYR A 12 6.97 -10.06 10.92
CA TYR A 12 6.84 -8.68 10.48
C TYR A 12 7.37 -8.47 9.06
N LEU A 13 8.57 -9.00 8.77
CA LEU A 13 9.18 -8.92 7.44
C LEU A 13 8.26 -9.54 6.38
N LEU A 14 7.73 -10.75 6.64
CA LEU A 14 6.83 -11.44 5.72
C LEU A 14 5.55 -10.64 5.45
N VAL A 15 4.93 -10.07 6.48
CA VAL A 15 3.74 -9.22 6.30
C VAL A 15 4.09 -7.99 5.47
N ARG A 16 5.19 -7.28 5.80
CA ARG A 16 5.63 -6.08 5.07
C ARG A 16 5.92 -6.39 3.60
N LEU A 17 6.64 -7.47 3.32
CA LEU A 17 6.97 -7.87 1.96
C LEU A 17 5.75 -8.31 1.17
N THR A 18 4.83 -9.06 1.78
CA THR A 18 3.62 -9.55 1.11
C THR A 18 2.74 -8.39 0.66
N ILE A 19 2.44 -7.45 1.57
CA ILE A 19 1.60 -6.30 1.23
C ILE A 19 2.32 -5.32 0.29
N GLY A 20 3.64 -5.16 0.45
CA GLY A 20 4.46 -4.37 -0.47
C GLY A 20 4.48 -4.96 -1.88
N ALA A 21 4.62 -6.29 -2.01
CA ALA A 21 4.59 -7.00 -3.29
C ALA A 21 3.22 -6.88 -3.97
N SER A 22 2.13 -6.99 -3.21
CA SER A 22 0.78 -6.80 -3.74
C SER A 22 0.62 -5.42 -4.38
N LEU A 23 0.88 -4.35 -3.63
CA LEU A 23 0.76 -2.97 -4.13
C LEU A 23 1.71 -2.70 -5.30
N PHE A 24 2.96 -3.17 -5.19
CA PHE A 24 3.95 -3.03 -6.26
C PHE A 24 3.47 -3.71 -7.54
N GLY A 25 2.97 -4.94 -7.44
CA GLY A 25 2.44 -5.70 -8.57
C GLY A 25 1.25 -5.01 -9.23
N HIS A 26 0.30 -4.50 -8.43
CA HIS A 26 -0.84 -3.72 -8.94
C HIS A 26 -0.39 -2.50 -9.75
N GLY A 27 0.53 -1.70 -9.21
CA GLY A 27 1.08 -0.56 -9.92
C GLY A 27 1.83 -0.96 -11.19
N LEU A 28 2.66 -2.00 -11.11
CA LEU A 28 3.52 -2.47 -12.20
C LEU A 28 2.70 -2.96 -13.40
N VAL A 29 1.63 -3.72 -13.18
CA VAL A 29 0.79 -4.23 -14.27
C VAL A 29 -0.13 -3.16 -14.85
N ARG A 30 -0.45 -2.11 -14.08
CA ARG A 30 -1.31 -1.00 -14.53
C ARG A 30 -0.54 0.08 -15.29
N MET A 31 0.73 0.32 -14.94
CA MET A 31 1.57 1.35 -15.57
C MET A 31 1.66 1.27 -17.10
N PRO A 32 1.93 0.10 -17.73
CA PRO A 32 2.00 0.00 -19.19
C PRO A 32 0.65 0.21 -19.90
N LYS A 33 -0.46 0.01 -19.17
CA LYS A 33 -1.83 0.11 -19.70
C LYS A 33 -2.62 1.25 -19.06
N LEU A 34 -1.93 2.31 -18.66
CA LEU A 34 -2.50 3.42 -17.88
C LEU A 34 -3.72 4.05 -18.56
N ALA A 35 -3.67 4.27 -19.87
CA ALA A 35 -4.79 4.82 -20.63
C ALA A 35 -6.01 3.88 -20.65
N ALA A 36 -5.78 2.58 -20.79
CA ALA A 36 -6.85 1.58 -20.75
C ALA A 36 -7.46 1.46 -19.35
N PHE A 37 -6.63 1.49 -18.30
CA PHE A 37 -7.08 1.49 -16.91
C PHE A 37 -7.92 2.74 -16.59
N HIS A 38 -7.45 3.91 -17.03
CA HIS A 38 -8.21 5.16 -16.90
C HIS A 38 -9.57 5.07 -17.60
N ALA A 39 -9.60 4.64 -18.86
CA ALA A 39 -10.85 4.51 -19.62
C ALA A 39 -11.84 3.53 -18.95
N GLN A 40 -11.34 2.40 -18.45
CA GLN A 40 -12.14 1.44 -17.67
C GLN A 40 -12.74 2.11 -16.43
N MET A 41 -11.92 2.83 -15.64
CA MET A 41 -12.38 3.51 -14.43
C MET A 41 -13.43 4.57 -14.75
N MET A 42 -13.23 5.36 -15.81
CA MET A 42 -14.21 6.38 -16.22
C MET A 42 -15.55 5.74 -16.63
N SER A 43 -15.51 4.56 -17.27
CA SER A 43 -16.71 3.81 -17.65
C SER A 43 -17.46 3.27 -16.42
N GLU A 44 -16.75 2.64 -15.48
CA GLU A 44 -17.32 2.06 -14.26
C GLU A 44 -18.01 3.11 -13.38
N PHE A 45 -17.43 4.32 -13.33
CA PHE A 45 -17.93 5.41 -12.50
C PHE A 45 -18.96 6.32 -13.18
N THR A 46 -19.48 5.94 -14.37
CA THR A 46 -20.47 6.77 -15.11
C THR A 46 -21.73 7.06 -14.29
N LYS A 47 -22.15 6.12 -13.43
CA LYS A 47 -23.34 6.25 -12.56
C LYS A 47 -22.98 6.66 -11.12
N SER A 48 -21.71 6.88 -10.83
CA SER A 48 -21.23 7.30 -9.52
C SER A 48 -21.72 8.71 -9.20
N MET A 49 -21.90 9.00 -7.90
CA MET A 49 -22.11 10.36 -7.40
C MET A 49 -20.81 11.19 -7.37
N LEU A 50 -19.66 10.59 -7.68
CA LEU A 50 -18.37 11.25 -7.63
C LEU A 50 -18.14 12.16 -8.85
N PRO A 51 -17.48 13.32 -8.67
CA PRO A 51 -17.12 14.19 -9.78
C PRO A 51 -16.19 13.50 -10.77
N THR A 52 -16.48 13.62 -12.07
CA THR A 52 -15.68 13.07 -13.18
C THR A 52 -14.20 13.45 -13.10
N VAL A 53 -13.90 14.69 -12.72
CA VAL A 53 -12.52 15.19 -12.54
C VAL A 53 -11.81 14.43 -11.41
N GLY A 54 -12.51 14.12 -10.32
CA GLY A 54 -11.97 13.38 -9.19
C GLY A 54 -11.65 11.93 -9.56
N VAL A 55 -12.56 11.27 -10.28
CA VAL A 55 -12.35 9.89 -10.79
C VAL A 55 -11.16 9.85 -11.74
N SER A 56 -11.08 10.81 -12.68
CA SER A 56 -9.98 10.89 -13.64
C SER A 56 -8.64 11.14 -12.95
N ALA A 57 -8.57 12.03 -11.96
CA ALA A 57 -7.35 12.28 -11.22
C ALA A 57 -6.92 11.05 -10.41
N CYS A 58 -7.86 10.39 -9.75
CA CYS A 58 -7.59 9.18 -8.96
C CYS A 58 -7.14 8.02 -9.84
N SER A 59 -7.75 7.81 -11.01
CA SER A 59 -7.40 6.69 -11.90
C SER A 59 -6.00 6.81 -12.50
N TYR A 60 -5.52 8.04 -12.75
CA TYR A 60 -4.12 8.27 -13.10
C TYR A 60 -3.18 8.15 -11.92
N ALA A 61 -3.53 8.70 -10.75
CA ALA A 61 -2.66 8.72 -9.59
C ALA A 61 -2.48 7.35 -8.92
N LEU A 62 -3.52 6.52 -8.94
CA LEU A 62 -3.59 5.26 -8.20
C LEU A 62 -2.46 4.28 -8.58
N PRO A 63 -2.17 3.97 -9.86
CA PRO A 63 -1.07 3.08 -10.21
C PRO A 63 0.29 3.54 -9.72
N PHE A 64 0.57 4.86 -9.71
CA PHE A 64 1.81 5.41 -9.17
C PHE A 64 1.84 5.30 -7.65
N ALA A 65 0.72 5.61 -6.97
CA ALA A 65 0.62 5.50 -5.52
C ALA A 65 0.85 4.06 -5.06
N GLU A 66 0.26 3.08 -5.74
CA GLU A 66 0.46 1.65 -5.49
C GLU A 66 1.91 1.22 -5.74
N LEU A 67 2.49 1.60 -6.88
CA LEU A 67 3.85 1.24 -7.25
C LEU A 67 4.88 1.80 -6.25
N ILE A 68 4.80 3.10 -5.96
CA ILE A 68 5.73 3.78 -5.05
C ILE A 68 5.58 3.23 -3.64
N THR A 69 4.35 3.09 -3.15
CA THR A 69 4.10 2.54 -1.81
C THR A 69 4.62 1.11 -1.70
N GLY A 70 4.35 0.28 -2.71
CA GLY A 70 4.84 -1.09 -2.77
C GLY A 70 6.37 -1.16 -2.76
N ALA A 71 7.04 -0.35 -3.59
CA ALA A 71 8.50 -0.29 -3.65
C ALA A 71 9.12 0.14 -2.30
N LEU A 72 8.54 1.15 -1.64
CA LEU A 72 9.00 1.63 -0.34
C LEU A 72 8.86 0.55 0.75
N LEU A 73 7.75 -0.18 0.76
CA LEU A 73 7.50 -1.28 1.71
C LEU A 73 8.42 -2.49 1.45
N LEU A 74 8.67 -2.83 0.19
CA LEU A 74 9.61 -3.88 -0.19
C LEU A 74 11.03 -3.53 0.27
N ALA A 75 11.49 -2.31 -0.03
CA ALA A 75 12.78 -1.80 0.41
C ALA A 75 12.88 -1.63 1.94
N GLY A 76 11.75 -1.47 2.64
CA GLY A 76 11.74 -1.12 4.06
C GLY A 76 12.27 0.29 4.31
N VAL A 77 11.98 1.21 3.40
CA VAL A 77 12.34 2.64 3.48
C VAL A 77 11.07 3.44 3.76
N LEU A 78 11.12 4.38 4.70
CA LEU A 78 9.98 5.20 5.10
C LEU A 78 8.76 4.34 5.46
N THR A 79 8.99 3.19 6.12
CA THR A 79 8.02 2.09 6.24
C THR A 79 6.67 2.56 6.80
N ARG A 80 6.69 3.43 7.82
CA ARG A 80 5.46 4.01 8.40
C ARG A 80 4.74 4.93 7.42
N ALA A 81 5.46 5.80 6.72
CA ALA A 81 4.86 6.73 5.79
C ALA A 81 4.24 5.97 4.60
N ALA A 82 4.96 4.96 4.07
CA ALA A 82 4.45 4.10 3.02
C ALA A 82 3.20 3.33 3.47
N ALA A 83 3.21 2.72 4.66
CA ALA A 83 2.04 1.99 5.16
C ALA A 83 0.82 2.92 5.38
N VAL A 84 1.04 4.14 5.87
CA VAL A 84 -0.04 5.16 6.00
C VAL A 84 -0.55 5.57 4.63
N ALA A 85 0.33 5.84 3.66
CA ALA A 85 -0.07 6.17 2.29
C ALA A 85 -0.90 5.05 1.66
N GLY A 86 -0.46 3.79 1.79
CA GLY A 86 -1.23 2.63 1.32
C GLY A 86 -2.58 2.51 2.03
N GLY A 87 -2.64 2.79 3.34
CA GLY A 87 -3.91 2.80 4.09
C GLY A 87 -4.89 3.85 3.57
N LEU A 88 -4.39 5.06 3.26
CA LEU A 88 -5.19 6.11 2.62
C LEU A 88 -5.68 5.70 1.23
N VAL A 89 -4.85 5.01 0.43
CA VAL A 89 -5.27 4.42 -0.84
C VAL A 89 -6.43 3.44 -0.63
N MET A 90 -6.35 2.55 0.35
CA MET A 90 -7.45 1.62 0.66
C MET A 90 -8.74 2.33 1.05
N ILE A 91 -8.66 3.41 1.84
CA ILE A 91 -9.84 4.22 2.19
C ILE A 91 -10.49 4.80 0.92
N VAL A 92 -9.70 5.38 0.03
CA VAL A 92 -10.20 5.94 -1.24
C VAL A 92 -10.82 4.84 -2.10
N LEU A 93 -10.19 3.66 -2.19
CA LEU A 93 -10.70 2.53 -2.98
C LEU A 93 -12.02 1.98 -2.43
N VAL A 94 -12.17 1.87 -1.11
CA VAL A 94 -13.42 1.44 -0.47
C VAL A 94 -14.52 2.45 -0.73
N LEU A 95 -14.25 3.76 -0.60
CA LEU A 95 -15.22 4.81 -0.92
C LEU A 95 -15.61 4.83 -2.40
N GLY A 96 -14.65 4.58 -3.30
CA GLY A 96 -14.90 4.44 -4.72
C GLY A 96 -15.82 3.25 -5.01
N ALA A 97 -15.49 2.07 -4.47
CA ALA A 97 -16.25 0.85 -4.65
C ALA A 97 -17.68 0.96 -4.10
N THR A 98 -17.87 1.56 -2.92
CA THR A 98 -19.23 1.78 -2.38
C THR A 98 -20.02 2.77 -3.22
N SER A 99 -19.40 3.80 -3.80
CA SER A 99 -20.09 4.77 -4.65
C SER A 99 -20.66 4.17 -5.93
N ILE A 100 -20.14 3.03 -6.39
CA ILE A 100 -20.64 2.31 -7.58
C ILE A 100 -21.26 0.95 -7.20
N GLU A 101 -21.54 0.73 -5.91
CA GLU A 101 -22.12 -0.51 -5.36
C GLU A 101 -21.34 -1.79 -5.71
N HIS A 102 -20.03 -1.67 -5.94
CA HIS A 102 -19.15 -2.79 -6.28
C HIS A 102 -18.65 -3.48 -5.01
N PHE A 103 -19.56 -4.08 -4.25
CA PHE A 103 -19.29 -4.62 -2.91
C PHE A 103 -18.38 -5.85 -2.90
N ASN A 104 -18.25 -6.54 -4.04
CA ASN A 104 -17.37 -7.71 -4.23
C ASN A 104 -15.88 -7.40 -3.96
N VAL A 105 -15.40 -6.18 -4.23
CA VAL A 105 -13.98 -5.83 -4.04
C VAL A 105 -13.66 -5.29 -2.65
N ILE A 106 -14.68 -4.92 -1.86
CA ILE A 106 -14.47 -4.29 -0.55
C ILE A 106 -13.79 -5.27 0.42
N GLY A 107 -14.15 -6.55 0.39
CA GLY A 107 -13.52 -7.55 1.25
C GLY A 107 -12.00 -7.61 1.04
N GLU A 108 -11.56 -7.64 -0.21
CA GLU A 108 -10.13 -7.64 -0.55
C GLU A 108 -9.44 -6.35 -0.11
N GLN A 109 -10.08 -5.19 -0.31
CA GLN A 109 -9.55 -3.89 0.11
C GLN A 109 -9.40 -3.77 1.64
N LEU A 110 -10.36 -4.31 2.40
CA LEU A 110 -10.29 -4.34 3.86
C LEU A 110 -9.17 -5.26 4.36
N VAL A 111 -8.91 -6.39 3.68
CA VAL A 111 -7.77 -7.26 4.00
C VAL A 111 -6.44 -6.57 3.73
N HIS A 112 -6.32 -5.85 2.61
CA HIS A 112 -5.12 -5.03 2.34
C HIS A 112 -4.93 -3.95 3.41
N ALA A 113 -5.99 -3.26 3.79
CA ALA A 113 -5.96 -2.27 4.87
C ALA A 113 -5.52 -2.89 6.20
N LEU A 114 -6.00 -4.09 6.53
CA LEU A 114 -5.60 -4.82 7.73
C LEU A 114 -4.10 -5.15 7.72
N PHE A 115 -3.53 -5.57 6.60
CA PHE A 115 -2.09 -5.81 6.48
C PHE A 115 -1.28 -4.51 6.63
N LEU A 116 -1.73 -3.43 6.00
CA LEU A 116 -1.07 -2.12 6.11
C LEU A 116 -1.10 -1.60 7.56
N VAL A 117 -2.24 -1.72 8.25
CA VAL A 117 -2.36 -1.39 9.67
C VAL A 117 -1.46 -2.29 10.52
N SER A 118 -1.34 -3.58 10.18
CA SER A 118 -0.42 -4.50 10.88
C SER A 118 1.04 -4.08 10.73
N VAL A 119 1.47 -3.59 9.56
CA VAL A 119 2.81 -3.02 9.35
C VAL A 119 3.06 -1.81 10.25
N ILE A 120 2.03 -1.01 10.53
CA ILE A 120 2.13 0.15 11.45
C ILE A 120 2.14 -0.33 12.91
N ALA A 121 1.19 -1.18 13.30
CA ALA A 121 0.99 -1.62 14.67
C ALA A 121 2.18 -2.42 15.21
N PHE A 122 2.79 -3.26 14.37
CA PHE A 122 3.92 -4.13 14.76
C PHE A 122 5.28 -3.58 14.32
N ARG A 123 5.38 -2.29 13.98
CA ARG A 123 6.62 -1.66 13.49
C ARG A 123 7.81 -1.83 14.44
N GLY A 124 7.59 -2.05 15.73
CA GLY A 124 8.65 -2.37 16.70
C GLY A 124 9.50 -3.59 16.31
N HIS A 125 8.99 -4.48 15.44
CA HIS A 125 9.69 -5.67 14.95
C HIS A 125 10.40 -5.47 13.61
N ASN A 126 10.46 -4.23 13.10
CA ASN A 126 11.01 -3.88 11.78
C ASN A 126 12.56 -3.91 11.71
N ARG A 127 13.18 -5.01 12.10
CA ARG A 127 14.64 -5.17 12.15
C ARG A 127 15.29 -5.26 10.76
N TYR A 128 14.65 -5.96 9.83
CA TYR A 128 15.14 -6.13 8.47
C TYR A 128 14.62 -5.00 7.57
N SER A 129 15.07 -3.77 7.83
CA SER A 129 14.69 -2.58 7.06
C SER A 129 15.87 -1.65 6.84
N VAL A 130 15.87 -0.94 5.71
CA VAL A 130 16.82 0.15 5.48
C VAL A 130 16.64 1.25 6.53
N ASP A 131 15.39 1.52 6.95
CA ASP A 131 15.09 2.42 8.08
C ASP A 131 15.94 2.09 9.34
N HIS A 132 16.04 0.80 9.69
CA HIS A 132 16.79 0.34 10.85
C HIS A 132 18.32 0.44 10.64
N VAL A 133 18.82 0.09 9.45
CA VAL A 133 20.25 0.20 9.12
C VAL A 133 20.70 1.66 9.21
N VAL A 134 19.95 2.60 8.63
CA VAL A 134 20.27 4.04 8.63
C VAL A 134 20.18 4.64 10.05
N ALA A 135 19.21 4.20 10.86
CA ALA A 135 19.10 4.64 12.26
C ALA A 135 20.29 4.16 13.12
N GLY A 136 20.81 2.95 12.87
CA GLY A 136 21.97 2.40 13.59
C GLY A 136 23.27 3.18 13.35
N HIS A 137 23.49 3.70 12.13
CA HIS A 137 24.69 4.46 11.79
C HIS A 137 24.76 5.86 12.44
N ARG A 138 23.61 6.45 12.79
CA ARG A 138 23.57 7.79 13.43
C ARG A 138 23.98 7.77 14.90
N SER A 139 23.88 6.63 15.57
CA SER A 139 24.24 6.49 16.99
C SER A 139 25.72 6.23 17.24
N THR A 140 26.51 5.96 16.19
CA THR A 140 27.96 5.68 16.30
C THR A 140 28.83 6.88 15.98
N SER A 141 28.24 8.01 15.60
CA SER A 141 28.92 9.25 15.21
C SER A 141 28.72 10.40 16.22
N ALA A 142 28.28 10.10 17.44
CA ALA A 142 28.13 11.02 18.56
C ALA A 142 28.90 10.48 19.78
#